data_AF-J9F2Z8-F1
#
_entry.id   AF-J9F2Z8-F1
#
_cell.length_a   1.000
_cell.length_b   1.000
_cell.length_c   1.000
_cell.angle_alpha   90.00
_cell.angle_beta   90.00
_cell.angle_gamma   90.00
#
_symmetry.space_group_name_H-M   'P 1'
#
loop_
_entity.id
_entity.type
_entity.pdbx_description
1 polymer ?
#
loop_
_entity_poly.entity_id
_entity_poly.type
_entity_poly.pdbx_seq_one_letter_code
_entity_poly.pdbx_strand_id
1 'polypeptide(L)'
;MYKFTDRSLFPQDAEIGAGAAYIEVDAMDSMEVVCPTYSMRDNTNNYEHLIVHQVSDLSFMSCELDSRSQTFLICDSSLEATSTSHIIVFRQFSPLPNGFEYQPGRSYYLITTSNGSAEGINNTRLGLCVTANMRLRIDVRPLSDNSYLSSEEGT
;
A
#
# COMPACT_ATOMS: atom_id res chain seq x y z
N MET A 1 -35.51 4.83 4.41
CA MET A 1 -34.46 5.87 4.34
C MET A 1 -33.14 5.13 4.20
N TYR A 2 -32.55 5.14 3.01
CA TYR A 2 -31.33 4.38 2.71
C TYR A 2 -30.15 4.96 3.49
N LYS A 3 -29.48 4.13 4.29
CA LYS A 3 -28.25 4.49 4.99
C LYS A 3 -27.11 3.76 4.31
N PHE A 4 -26.13 4.54 3.85
CA PHE A 4 -24.91 4.05 3.22
C PHE A 4 -24.05 3.15 4.14
N THR A 5 -24.40 3.05 5.42
CA THR A 5 -23.71 2.27 6.45
C THR A 5 -24.31 0.87 6.67
N ASP A 6 -25.32 0.48 5.90
CA ASP A 6 -25.92 -0.85 6.03
C ASP A 6 -25.05 -1.93 5.36
N ARG A 7 -24.25 -2.63 6.19
CA ARG A 7 -23.32 -3.69 5.75
C ARG A 7 -24.01 -4.97 5.30
N SER A 8 -25.33 -5.09 5.48
CA SER A 8 -26.11 -6.24 4.97
C SER A 8 -26.37 -6.19 3.47
N LEU A 9 -26.13 -5.04 2.83
CA LEU A 9 -26.30 -4.82 1.39
C LEU A 9 -25.04 -5.18 0.56
N PHE A 10 -23.95 -5.57 1.22
CA PHE A 10 -22.73 -6.04 0.58
C PHE A 10 -22.73 -7.57 0.57
N PRO A 11 -22.61 -8.22 -0.61
CA PRO A 11 -22.65 -9.68 -0.72
C PRO A 11 -21.56 -10.32 0.14
N GLN A 12 -21.95 -11.27 1.01
CA GLN A 12 -21.03 -11.96 1.92
C GLN A 12 -20.11 -12.97 1.22
N ASP A 13 -20.42 -13.40 -0.02
CA ASP A 13 -19.81 -14.59 -0.63
C ASP A 13 -19.11 -14.37 -1.99
N ALA A 14 -18.66 -13.14 -2.26
CA ALA A 14 -17.60 -12.88 -3.23
C ALA A 14 -16.79 -11.67 -2.74
N GLU A 15 -15.74 -11.91 -1.95
CA GLU A 15 -14.97 -10.81 -1.38
C GLU A 15 -14.27 -10.02 -2.49
N ILE A 16 -14.64 -8.76 -2.63
CA ILE A 16 -13.92 -7.78 -3.43
C ILE A 16 -12.59 -7.54 -2.70
N GLY A 17 -11.49 -8.08 -3.22
CA GLY A 17 -10.25 -8.15 -2.45
C GLY A 17 -10.04 -9.46 -1.67
N ALA A 18 -10.85 -10.50 -1.93
CA ALA A 18 -10.69 -11.83 -1.33
C ALA A 18 -9.21 -12.27 -1.37
N GLY A 19 -8.61 -12.44 -0.21
CA GLY A 19 -7.21 -12.88 -0.08
C GLY A 19 -6.14 -11.86 -0.41
N ALA A 20 -6.49 -10.56 -0.58
CA ALA A 20 -5.48 -9.50 -0.59
C ALA A 20 -4.74 -9.47 0.75
N ALA A 21 -3.42 -9.25 0.70
CA ALA A 21 -2.64 -9.12 1.93
C ALA A 21 -3.11 -7.90 2.71
N TYR A 22 -3.14 -8.01 4.03
CA TYR A 22 -3.35 -6.88 4.92
C TYR A 22 -2.41 -6.93 6.12
N ILE A 23 -2.08 -5.75 6.64
CA ILE A 23 -1.35 -5.58 7.89
C ILE A 23 -2.04 -4.54 8.75
N GLU A 24 -1.91 -4.67 10.06
CA GLU A 24 -2.32 -3.66 11.03
C GLU A 24 -1.08 -3.09 11.71
N VAL A 25 -1.05 -1.76 11.85
CA VAL A 25 0.09 -1.02 12.40
C VAL A 25 -0.39 0.02 13.40
N ASP A 26 0.44 0.34 14.39
CA ASP A 26 0.18 1.43 15.31
C ASP A 26 0.75 2.75 14.78
N ALA A 27 0.26 3.87 15.34
CA ALA A 27 0.86 5.16 15.03
C ALA A 27 2.34 5.17 15.44
N MET A 28 3.17 5.77 14.60
CA MET A 28 4.64 5.84 14.72
C MET A 28 5.39 4.54 14.44
N ASP A 29 4.72 3.44 14.11
CA ASP A 29 5.38 2.26 13.54
C ASP A 29 6.07 2.62 12.22
N SER A 30 7.02 1.79 11.83
CA SER A 30 7.66 1.86 10.52
C SER A 30 7.47 0.58 9.73
N MET A 31 7.38 0.70 8.41
CA MET A 31 7.47 -0.43 7.50
C MET A 31 8.48 -0.13 6.40
N GLU A 32 9.20 -1.16 5.98
CA GLU A 32 10.10 -1.11 4.83
C GLU A 32 9.56 -2.01 3.73
N VAL A 33 9.39 -1.46 2.53
CA VAL A 33 9.08 -2.24 1.33
C VAL A 33 10.35 -2.31 0.49
N VAL A 34 10.82 -3.53 0.23
CA VAL A 34 12.10 -3.80 -0.44
C VAL A 34 11.84 -4.43 -1.80
N CYS A 35 12.47 -3.89 -2.85
CA CYS A 35 12.56 -4.56 -4.14
C CYS A 35 13.52 -5.74 -4.04
N PRO A 36 13.15 -6.95 -4.51
CA PRO A 36 14.03 -8.10 -4.49
C PRO A 36 15.33 -7.83 -5.26
N THR A 37 16.45 -8.32 -4.72
CA THR A 37 17.73 -8.32 -5.42
C THR A 37 17.90 -9.64 -6.15
N TYR A 38 18.34 -9.55 -7.40
CA TYR A 38 18.57 -10.71 -8.25
C TYR A 38 20.07 -10.83 -8.52
N SER A 39 20.58 -12.05 -8.47
CA SER A 39 21.99 -12.32 -8.73
C SER A 39 22.20 -12.74 -10.19
N MET A 40 23.44 -12.62 -10.69
CA MET A 40 23.85 -13.16 -12.00
C MET A 40 23.67 -14.68 -12.16
N ARG A 41 23.36 -15.39 -11.08
CA ARG A 41 23.04 -16.84 -11.09
C ARG A 41 21.54 -17.10 -11.24
N ASP A 42 20.71 -16.08 -11.01
CA ASP A 42 19.28 -16.16 -11.22
C ASP A 42 18.98 -15.97 -12.71
N ASN A 43 18.07 -16.79 -13.24
CA ASN A 43 17.65 -16.67 -14.63
C ASN A 43 17.15 -15.24 -14.91
N THR A 44 17.62 -14.63 -15.99
CA THR A 44 17.26 -13.26 -16.41
C THR A 44 15.77 -13.06 -16.71
N ASN A 45 14.99 -14.13 -16.71
CA ASN A 45 13.52 -14.08 -16.80
C ASN A 45 12.81 -13.80 -15.47
N ASN A 46 13.54 -13.69 -14.36
CA ASN A 46 12.97 -13.46 -13.03
C ASN A 46 13.01 -11.99 -12.57
N TYR A 47 13.60 -11.09 -13.36
CA TYR A 47 13.63 -9.67 -13.02
C TYR A 47 12.24 -9.07 -13.24
N GLU A 48 11.49 -8.85 -12.16
CA GLU A 48 10.21 -8.17 -12.22
C GLU A 48 10.40 -6.65 -12.17
N HIS A 49 10.01 -5.98 -13.25
CA HIS A 49 9.92 -4.53 -13.32
C HIS A 49 8.54 -4.09 -12.87
N LEU A 50 8.47 -3.34 -11.77
CA LEU A 50 7.19 -2.88 -11.24
C LEU A 50 7.28 -1.51 -10.56
N ILE A 51 6.16 -0.79 -10.59
CA ILE A 51 5.95 0.41 -9.80
C ILE A 51 4.80 0.14 -8.83
N VAL A 52 5.08 0.35 -7.55
CA VAL A 52 4.09 0.31 -6.47
C VAL A 52 3.52 1.71 -6.29
N HIS A 53 2.21 1.81 -6.19
CA HIS A 53 1.50 3.07 -5.97
C HIS A 53 0.66 2.97 -4.69
N GLN A 54 0.62 4.04 -3.91
CA GLN A 54 -0.44 4.25 -2.95
C GLN A 54 -1.66 4.81 -3.66
N VAL A 55 -2.82 4.21 -3.41
CA VAL A 55 -4.04 4.47 -4.18
C VAL A 55 -5.27 4.61 -3.27
N SER A 56 -6.38 5.03 -3.86
CA SER A 56 -7.69 5.01 -3.20
C SER A 56 -8.22 3.59 -3.00
N ASP A 57 -9.20 3.43 -2.11
CA ASP A 57 -9.95 2.18 -1.94
C ASP A 57 -10.60 1.73 -3.25
N LEU A 58 -11.16 2.67 -4.02
CA LEU A 58 -11.73 2.38 -5.34
C LEU A 58 -10.69 1.80 -6.30
N SER A 59 -9.54 2.46 -6.43
CA SER A 59 -8.43 2.02 -7.28
C SER A 59 -7.85 0.67 -6.85
N PHE A 60 -7.81 0.40 -5.54
CA PHE A 60 -7.41 -0.89 -4.99
C PHE A 60 -8.36 -2.02 -5.38
N MET A 61 -9.67 -1.75 -5.39
CA MET A 61 -10.69 -2.71 -5.81
C MET A 61 -10.69 -2.93 -7.32
N SER A 62 -10.57 -1.86 -8.12
CA SER A 62 -10.62 -1.92 -9.58
C SER A 62 -9.28 -2.26 -10.25
N CYS A 63 -8.18 -2.26 -9.49
CA CYS A 63 -6.82 -2.37 -10.02
C CYS A 63 -6.56 -1.35 -11.14
N GLU A 64 -6.89 -0.08 -10.90
CA GLU A 64 -6.75 1.01 -11.87
C GLU A 64 -6.31 2.29 -11.17
N LEU A 65 -5.23 2.90 -11.68
CA LEU A 65 -4.69 4.14 -11.14
C LEU A 65 -5.61 5.31 -11.47
N ASP A 66 -5.82 6.21 -10.51
CA ASP A 66 -6.53 7.47 -10.70
C ASP A 66 -5.57 8.67 -10.57
N SER A 67 -6.09 9.88 -10.68
CA SER A 67 -5.30 11.11 -10.57
C SER A 67 -4.74 11.38 -9.16
N ARG A 68 -5.15 10.61 -8.15
CA ARG A 68 -4.68 10.70 -6.76
C ARG A 68 -3.67 9.61 -6.43
N SER A 69 -3.48 8.63 -7.32
CA SER A 69 -2.44 7.61 -7.18
C SER A 69 -1.07 8.26 -7.08
N GLN A 70 -0.33 7.90 -6.03
CA GLN A 70 1.01 8.42 -5.77
C GLN A 70 2.02 7.28 -5.86
N THR A 71 3.12 7.49 -6.61
CA THR A 71 4.21 6.53 -6.69
C THR A 71 4.83 6.31 -5.31
N PHE A 72 4.81 5.06 -4.87
CA PHE A 72 5.33 4.64 -3.58
C PHE A 72 6.75 4.09 -3.70
N LEU A 73 7.00 3.18 -4.64
CA LEU A 73 8.30 2.55 -4.86
C LEU A 73 8.45 2.15 -6.32
N ILE A 74 9.64 2.34 -6.89
CA ILE A 74 9.97 1.89 -8.24
C ILE A 74 11.00 0.76 -8.11
N CYS A 75 10.66 -0.40 -8.65
CA CYS A 75 11.54 -1.55 -8.80
C CYS A 75 11.88 -1.69 -10.29
N ASP A 76 12.88 -0.95 -10.74
CA ASP A 76 13.34 -0.94 -12.13
C ASP A 76 14.79 -1.45 -12.29
N SER A 77 15.40 -1.92 -11.20
CA SER A 77 16.83 -2.22 -11.15
C SER A 77 17.24 -3.26 -12.18
N SER A 78 18.14 -2.82 -13.07
CA SER A 78 18.88 -3.65 -14.00
C SER A 78 20.17 -4.13 -13.32
N LEU A 79 20.26 -5.40 -12.92
CA LEU A 79 21.52 -6.08 -12.52
C LEU A 79 22.42 -5.40 -11.44
N GLU A 80 22.03 -4.29 -10.84
CA GLU A 80 22.85 -3.54 -9.90
C GLU A 80 22.65 -4.09 -8.48
N ALA A 81 23.77 -4.29 -7.78
CA ALA A 81 23.86 -5.03 -6.51
C ALA A 81 23.24 -4.32 -5.27
N THR A 82 22.40 -3.31 -5.47
CA THR A 82 21.78 -2.54 -4.38
C THR A 82 20.28 -2.74 -4.36
N SER A 83 19.77 -3.19 -3.22
CA SER A 83 18.33 -3.32 -2.98
C SER A 83 17.69 -1.95 -2.86
N THR A 84 16.80 -1.59 -3.79
CA THR A 84 15.96 -0.40 -3.64
C THR A 84 14.89 -0.68 -2.59
N SER A 85 14.72 0.21 -1.62
CA SER A 85 13.64 0.11 -0.64
C SER A 85 13.05 1.49 -0.31
N HIS A 86 11.83 1.49 0.21
CA HIS A 86 11.21 2.67 0.79
C HIS A 86 10.73 2.34 2.22
N ILE A 87 11.28 3.06 3.19
CA ILE A 87 10.85 3.04 4.58
C ILE A 87 9.83 4.16 4.80
N ILE A 88 8.66 3.81 5.31
CA ILE A 88 7.68 4.78 5.78
C ILE A 88 7.51 4.71 7.28
N VAL A 89 7.01 5.80 7.86
CA VAL A 89 6.60 5.90 9.25
C VAL A 89 5.14 6.32 9.29
N PHE A 90 4.32 5.61 10.07
CA PHE A 90 2.88 5.84 10.17
C PHE A 90 2.56 7.05 11.07
N ARG A 91 2.75 8.25 10.52
CA ARG A 91 2.50 9.53 11.21
C ARG A 91 1.53 10.40 10.44
N GLN A 92 0.82 11.25 11.17
CA GLN A 92 -0.21 12.13 10.61
C GLN A 92 0.36 13.25 9.74
N PHE A 93 1.58 13.71 10.03
CA PHE A 93 2.21 14.82 9.32
C PHE A 93 3.57 14.39 8.80
N SER A 94 3.77 14.55 7.50
CA SER A 94 5.07 14.26 6.90
C SER A 94 5.98 15.49 6.98
N PRO A 95 7.24 15.35 7.42
CA PRO A 95 8.26 16.40 7.31
C PRO A 95 8.69 16.60 5.85
N LEU A 96 8.34 15.67 4.95
CA LEU A 96 8.63 15.80 3.52
C LEU A 96 7.44 16.45 2.81
N PRO A 97 7.68 17.45 1.94
CA PRO A 97 6.63 17.99 1.09
C PRO A 97 6.08 16.87 0.19
N ASN A 98 4.75 16.72 0.17
CA ASN A 98 4.05 15.62 -0.52
C ASN A 98 4.45 14.22 -0.03
N GLY A 99 5.02 14.08 1.16
CA GLY A 99 5.26 12.77 1.74
C GLY A 99 3.96 12.08 2.16
N PHE A 100 4.02 10.78 2.37
CA PHE A 100 2.86 10.01 2.80
C PHE A 100 2.45 10.35 4.24
N GLU A 101 1.14 10.49 4.46
CA GLU A 101 0.55 10.84 5.74
C GLU A 101 -0.50 9.81 6.15
N TYR A 102 -0.42 9.37 7.40
CA TYR A 102 -1.16 8.25 7.94
C TYR A 102 -1.93 8.68 9.19
N GLN A 103 -3.25 8.71 9.08
CA GLN A 103 -4.15 9.04 10.18
C GLN A 103 -4.54 7.76 10.93
N PRO A 104 -4.50 7.78 12.27
CA PRO A 104 -5.04 6.71 13.09
C PRO A 104 -6.50 6.40 12.75
N GLY A 105 -6.84 5.11 12.73
CA GLY A 105 -8.18 4.63 12.40
C GLY A 105 -8.51 4.65 10.91
N ARG A 106 -7.53 4.85 10.02
CA ARG A 106 -7.73 4.82 8.57
C ARG A 106 -6.99 3.67 7.90
N SER A 107 -7.51 3.29 6.75
CA SER A 107 -6.93 2.28 5.86
C SER A 107 -6.27 2.94 4.66
N TYR A 108 -5.13 2.38 4.26
CA TYR A 108 -4.31 2.81 3.14
C TYR A 108 -4.03 1.61 2.23
N TYR A 109 -3.81 1.87 0.94
CA TYR A 109 -3.80 0.80 -0.05
C TYR A 109 -2.61 0.96 -1.00
N LEU A 110 -1.84 -0.11 -1.15
CA LEU A 110 -0.78 -0.21 -2.15
C LEU A 110 -1.17 -1.23 -3.21
N ILE A 111 -0.92 -0.89 -4.48
CA ILE A 111 -1.08 -1.83 -5.61
C ILE A 111 0.09 -1.68 -6.59
N THR A 112 0.27 -2.69 -7.45
CA THR A 112 1.02 -2.52 -8.70
C THR A 112 0.17 -2.93 -9.90
N THR A 113 0.06 -2.04 -10.89
CA THR A 113 -0.59 -2.31 -12.17
C THR A 113 0.40 -2.71 -13.26
N SER A 114 1.70 -2.76 -12.93
CA SER A 114 2.73 -3.31 -13.79
C SER A 114 2.48 -4.80 -14.04
N ASN A 115 2.97 -5.34 -15.16
CA ASN A 115 2.84 -6.77 -15.48
C ASN A 115 4.14 -7.58 -15.24
N GLY A 116 5.14 -6.95 -14.61
CA GLY A 116 6.45 -7.56 -14.34
C GLY A 116 7.47 -7.42 -15.47
N SER A 117 7.07 -7.01 -16.69
CA SER A 117 8.01 -6.75 -17.79
C SER A 117 8.41 -5.28 -17.86
N ALA A 118 9.59 -5.00 -18.42
CA ALA A 118 10.06 -3.64 -18.66
C ALA A 118 9.10 -2.83 -19.56
N GLU A 119 8.46 -3.48 -20.55
CA GLU A 119 7.50 -2.83 -21.44
C GLU A 119 6.20 -2.46 -20.73
N GLY A 120 5.73 -3.31 -19.81
CA GLY A 120 4.48 -3.11 -19.07
C GLY A 120 4.67 -2.46 -17.70
N ILE A 121 5.86 -1.93 -17.39
CA ILE A 121 6.15 -1.28 -16.10
C ILE A 121 5.21 -0.10 -15.82
N ASN A 122 4.86 0.67 -16.86
CA ASN A 122 4.02 1.86 -16.80
C ASN A 122 2.52 1.60 -17.03
N ASN A 123 2.08 0.34 -17.03
CA ASN A 123 0.66 0.02 -17.14
C ASN A 123 -0.10 0.66 -15.99
N THR A 124 -1.24 1.30 -16.29
CA THR A 124 -2.07 2.01 -15.30
C THR A 124 -3.28 1.22 -14.84
N ARG A 125 -3.51 0.03 -15.40
CA ARG A 125 -4.69 -0.81 -15.16
C ARG A 125 -4.31 -2.28 -15.17
N LEU A 126 -5.04 -3.08 -14.39
CA LEU A 126 -4.90 -4.52 -14.27
C LEU A 126 -3.49 -4.94 -13.80
N GLY A 127 -2.76 -5.69 -14.62
CA GLY A 127 -1.42 -6.19 -14.29
C GLY A 127 -1.41 -7.14 -13.10
N LEU A 128 -0.29 -7.13 -12.37
CA LEU A 128 -0.04 -8.00 -11.22
C LEU A 128 -1.04 -7.80 -10.07
N CYS A 129 -1.69 -6.63 -9.97
CA CYS A 129 -2.80 -6.40 -9.05
C CYS A 129 -3.94 -7.41 -9.27
N VAL A 130 -4.26 -7.75 -10.53
CA VAL A 130 -5.30 -8.74 -10.86
C VAL A 130 -4.71 -10.14 -11.02
N THR A 131 -3.61 -10.28 -11.76
CA THR A 131 -3.09 -11.60 -12.15
C THR A 131 -2.38 -12.33 -11.01
N ALA A 132 -1.81 -11.60 -10.05
CA ALA A 132 -1.06 -12.14 -8.92
C ALA A 132 -1.57 -11.62 -7.56
N ASN A 133 -2.69 -10.89 -7.55
CA ASN A 133 -3.24 -10.27 -6.35
C ASN A 133 -2.22 -9.39 -5.59
N MET A 134 -1.29 -8.75 -6.31
CA MET A 134 -0.25 -7.89 -5.72
C MET A 134 -0.82 -6.55 -5.28
N ARG A 135 -1.48 -6.59 -4.13
CA ARG A 135 -2.09 -5.46 -3.45
C ARG A 135 -2.04 -5.66 -1.94
N LEU A 136 -1.82 -4.58 -1.20
CA LEU A 136 -1.68 -4.57 0.24
C LEU A 136 -2.60 -3.51 0.84
N ARG A 137 -3.42 -3.91 1.81
CA ARG A 137 -4.15 -3.01 2.68
C ARG A 137 -3.39 -2.80 3.98
N ILE A 138 -3.28 -1.55 4.42
CA ILE A 138 -2.62 -1.18 5.66
C ILE A 138 -3.64 -0.49 6.54
N ASP A 139 -3.96 -1.08 7.68
CA ASP A 139 -4.89 -0.52 8.65
C ASP A 139 -4.10 0.10 9.81
N VAL A 140 -4.18 1.43 9.94
CA VAL A 140 -3.56 2.14 11.07
C VAL A 140 -4.54 2.12 12.24
N ARG A 141 -4.13 1.55 13.37
CA ARG A 141 -5.02 1.45 14.54
C ARG A 141 -5.42 2.84 15.04
N PRO A 142 -6.67 3.01 15.54
CA PRO A 142 -7.05 4.21 16.25
C PRO A 142 -6.12 4.46 17.44
N LEU A 143 -5.87 5.73 17.77
CA LEU A 143 -5.22 6.04 19.04
C LEU A 143 -6.16 5.58 20.16
N SER A 144 -5.67 4.78 21.09
CA SER A 144 -6.41 4.48 22.31
C SER A 144 -6.55 5.77 23.12
N ASP A 145 -7.77 6.17 23.47
CA ASP A 145 -8.09 7.40 24.23
C ASP A 145 -7.51 7.46 25.66
N ASN A 146 -6.66 6.51 26.06
CA ASN A 146 -6.20 6.41 27.45
C ASN A 146 -4.95 7.24 27.78
N SER A 147 -4.45 8.07 26.85
CA SER A 147 -3.25 8.92 27.07
C SER A 147 -3.53 10.41 27.23
N TYR A 148 -4.77 10.86 27.04
CA TYR A 148 -5.14 12.28 27.22
C TYR A 148 -5.65 12.62 28.62
N LEU A 149 -5.94 11.63 29.48
CA LEU A 149 -6.49 11.85 30.82
C LEU A 149 -5.45 11.87 31.95
N SER A 150 -4.15 11.74 31.64
CA SER A 150 -3.09 11.71 32.67
C SER A 150 -2.23 12.98 32.74
N SER A 151 -2.62 14.08 32.08
CA SER A 151 -1.85 15.34 32.08
C SER A 151 -2.54 16.53 32.76
N GLU A 152 -3.71 16.37 33.39
CA GLU A 152 -4.41 17.49 34.08
C GLU A 152 -4.59 17.32 35.61
N GLU A 153 -4.07 16.27 36.25
CA GLU A 153 -3.98 16.22 37.72
C GLU A 153 -2.54 16.40 38.20
N GLY A 154 -2.14 17.67 38.29
CA GLY A 154 -0.85 18.08 38.83
C GLY A 154 -0.78 19.59 39.04
N THR A 155 -1.73 20.15 39.80
CA THR A 155 -1.59 21.48 40.42
C THR A 155 -1.50 21.32 41.92
#